data_AF-A0A2V9TM36-F1
#
_entry.id   AF-A0A2V9TM36-F1
#
_cell.length_a   1.000
_cell.length_b   1.000
_cell.length_c   1.000
_cell.angle_alpha   90.00
_cell.angle_beta   90.00
_cell.angle_gamma   90.00
#
_symmetry.space_group_name_H-M   'P 1'
#
loop_
_entity.id
_entity.type
_entity.pdbx_description
1 polymer ?
#
loop_
_entity_poly.entity_id
_entity_poly.type
_entity_poly.pdbx_seq_one_letter_code
_entity_poly.pdbx_strand_id
1 'polypeptide(L)'
;EVHMSIPKSVALLGIGRENLRIVPAGRDFRLIPAKLEKAIQADKASGKTPMAVVASAGTVNTGAIDPLPEIADIARQHNLWLHVDGAYGALAAIAAPDKF
;
A
#
# COMPACT_ATOMS: atom_id res chain seq x y z
N GLU A 1 -7.90 -3.14 -1.17
CA GLU A 1 -7.80 -3.49 -2.61
C GLU A 1 -6.45 -2.98 -3.12
N VAL A 2 -5.90 -3.52 -4.21
CA VAL A 2 -4.76 -2.92 -4.91
C VAL A 2 -5.02 -2.99 -6.41
N HIS A 3 -4.61 -1.96 -7.16
CA HIS A 3 -4.77 -1.96 -8.61
C HIS A 3 -3.95 -3.10 -9.26
N MET A 4 -4.49 -3.70 -10.31
CA MET A 4 -3.89 -4.87 -10.98
C MET A 4 -2.52 -4.59 -11.61
N SER A 5 -2.12 -3.32 -11.74
CA SER A 5 -0.77 -2.95 -12.16
C SER A 5 0.28 -3.46 -11.18
N ILE A 6 0.02 -3.48 -9.87
CA ILE A 6 1.02 -3.86 -8.86
C ILE A 6 1.43 -5.34 -8.99
N PRO A 7 0.51 -6.33 -8.98
CA PRO A 7 0.89 -7.73 -9.23
C PRO A 7 1.56 -7.95 -10.61
N LYS A 8 1.16 -7.19 -11.63
CA LYS A 8 1.80 -7.25 -12.96
C LYS A 8 3.24 -6.74 -12.90
N SER A 9 3.48 -5.59 -12.26
CA SER A 9 4.82 -5.02 -12.12
C SER A 9 5.76 -5.93 -11.33
N VAL A 10 5.28 -6.54 -10.23
CA VAL A 10 6.08 -7.52 -9.46
C VAL A 10 6.52 -8.70 -10.34
N ALA A 11 5.62 -9.21 -11.18
CA ALA A 11 5.95 -10.29 -12.12
C ALA A 11 6.95 -9.83 -13.20
N LEU A 12 6.71 -8.67 -13.81
CA LEU A 12 7.55 -8.12 -14.88
C LEU A 12 8.98 -7.79 -14.42
N LEU A 13 9.14 -7.33 -13.18
CA LEU A 13 10.43 -7.03 -12.58
C LEU A 13 11.23 -8.27 -12.16
N GLY A 14 10.69 -9.47 -12.36
CA GLY A 14 11.33 -10.72 -11.95
C GLY A 14 11.34 -10.95 -10.43
N ILE A 15 10.55 -10.19 -9.68
CA ILE A 15 10.46 -10.32 -8.21
C ILE A 15 9.69 -11.59 -7.82
N GLY A 16 8.81 -12.10 -8.68
CA GLY A 16 8.00 -13.28 -8.40
C GLY A 16 6.72 -12.96 -7.63
N ARG A 17 5.58 -13.52 -8.06
CA ARG A 17 4.25 -13.20 -7.48
C ARG A 17 4.12 -13.68 -6.04
N GLU A 18 4.82 -14.74 -5.70
CA GLU A 18 4.94 -15.30 -4.35
C GLU A 18 5.67 -14.37 -3.37
N ASN A 19 6.31 -13.31 -3.86
CA ASN A 19 6.94 -12.28 -3.02
C ASN A 19 6.05 -11.04 -2.83
N LEU A 20 4.87 -11.00 -3.45
CA LEU A 20 3.85 -9.99 -3.13
C LEU A 20 3.08 -10.41 -1.87
N ARG A 21 2.96 -9.48 -0.91
CA ARG A 21 2.09 -9.65 0.27
C ARG A 21 0.85 -8.78 0.09
N ILE A 22 -0.32 -9.42 0.05
CA ILE A 22 -1.59 -8.71 0.12
C ILE A 22 -1.97 -8.54 1.59
N VAL A 23 -1.92 -7.31 2.08
CA VAL A 23 -2.25 -6.99 3.47
C VAL A 23 -3.77 -6.87 3.61
N PRO A 24 -4.39 -7.49 4.64
CA PRO A 24 -5.82 -7.39 4.88
C PRO A 24 -6.31 -5.95 5.11
N ALA A 25 -7.51 -5.68 4.59
CA ALA A 25 -8.25 -4.45 4.85
C ALA A 25 -9.32 -4.64 5.92
N GLY A 26 -9.72 -3.54 6.56
CA GLY A 26 -10.83 -3.47 7.51
C GLY A 26 -12.20 -3.46 6.83
N ARG A 27 -13.26 -3.28 7.63
CA ARG A 27 -14.65 -3.17 7.13
C ARG A 27 -14.89 -1.91 6.30
N ASP A 28 -14.03 -0.91 6.47
CA ASP A 28 -13.98 0.34 5.71
C ASP A 28 -13.15 0.25 4.43
N PHE A 29 -12.72 -0.96 4.05
CA PHE A 29 -11.90 -1.26 2.88
C PHE A 29 -10.48 -0.68 2.90
N ARG A 30 -10.02 -0.15 4.03
CA ARG A 30 -8.69 0.43 4.21
C ARG A 30 -7.72 -0.61 4.77
N LEU A 31 -6.45 -0.55 4.37
CA LEU A 31 -5.38 -1.38 4.92
C LEU A 31 -5.31 -1.23 6.45
N ILE A 32 -5.07 -2.34 7.16
CA ILE A 32 -4.88 -2.34 8.62
C ILE A 32 -3.38 -2.23 8.96
N PRO A 33 -2.88 -1.12 9.53
CA PRO A 33 -1.44 -0.91 9.77
C PRO A 33 -0.79 -2.01 10.61
N ALA A 34 -1.47 -2.49 11.66
CA ALA A 34 -0.98 -3.59 12.49
C ALA A 34 -0.77 -4.91 11.70
N LYS A 35 -1.53 -5.13 10.63
CA LYS A 35 -1.36 -6.31 9.76
C LYS A 35 -0.19 -6.12 8.79
N LEU A 36 0.07 -4.89 8.32
CA LEU A 36 1.25 -4.55 7.54
C LEU A 36 2.52 -4.80 8.37
N GLU A 37 2.58 -4.23 9.57
CA GLU A 37 3.71 -4.38 10.50
C GLU A 37 4.01 -5.86 10.76
N LYS A 38 2.96 -6.64 11.09
CA LYS A 38 3.09 -8.09 11.30
C LYS A 38 3.62 -8.83 10.07
N ALA A 39 3.19 -8.45 8.85
CA ALA A 39 3.65 -9.09 7.62
C ALA A 39 5.15 -8.79 7.36
N ILE A 40 5.58 -7.55 7.59
CA ILE A 40 6.99 -7.14 7.45
C ILE A 40 7.86 -7.93 8.44
N GLN A 41 7.46 -7.99 9.71
CA GLN A 41 8.20 -8.74 10.74
C GLN A 41 8.29 -10.24 10.41
N ALA A 42 7.19 -10.84 9.94
CA ALA A 42 7.17 -12.25 9.54
C ALA A 42 8.10 -12.54 8.35
N ASP A 43 8.10 -11.68 7.33
CA ASP A 43 9.02 -11.83 6.20
C ASP A 43 10.48 -11.71 6.66
N LYS A 44 10.83 -10.70 7.48
CA LYS A 44 12.17 -10.56 8.06
C LYS A 44 12.58 -11.79 8.88
N ALA A 45 11.69 -12.31 9.73
CA ALA A 45 11.94 -13.50 10.54
C ALA A 45 12.14 -14.77 9.68
N SER A 46 11.55 -14.81 8.48
CA SER A 46 11.74 -15.89 7.50
C SER A 46 12.98 -15.73 6.61
N GLY A 47 13.84 -14.74 6.89
CA GLY A 47 15.05 -14.47 6.09
C GLY A 47 14.79 -13.76 4.76
N LYS A 48 13.58 -13.21 4.56
CA LYS A 48 13.26 -12.39 3.38
C LYS A 48 13.60 -10.93 3.63
N THR A 49 13.75 -10.18 2.54
CA THR A 49 14.05 -8.75 2.57
C THR A 49 12.86 -7.95 2.03
N PRO A 50 11.94 -7.47 2.88
CA PRO A 50 10.93 -6.51 2.46
C PRO A 50 11.62 -5.25 1.92
N MET A 51 11.15 -4.73 0.79
CA MET A 51 11.79 -3.59 0.12
C MET A 51 10.87 -2.38 -0.06
N ALA A 52 9.55 -2.61 -0.20
CA ALA A 52 8.60 -1.57 -0.48
C ALA A 52 7.22 -1.88 0.09
N VAL A 53 6.47 -0.82 0.38
CA VAL A 53 5.03 -0.84 0.68
C VAL A 53 4.33 -0.03 -0.39
N VAL A 54 3.21 -0.56 -0.90
CA VAL A 54 2.31 0.16 -1.80
C VAL A 54 1.00 0.43 -1.06
N ALA A 55 0.71 1.69 -0.80
CA ALA A 55 -0.55 2.14 -0.20
C ALA A 55 -1.42 2.81 -1.26
N SER A 56 -2.74 2.73 -1.12
CA SER A 56 -3.68 3.36 -2.06
C SER A 56 -4.23 4.67 -1.50
N ALA A 57 -4.10 5.76 -2.26
CA ALA A 57 -4.83 7.01 -2.04
C ALA A 57 -6.01 7.06 -3.00
N GLY A 58 -7.01 6.20 -2.75
CA GLY A 58 -8.18 6.01 -3.60
C GLY A 58 -8.11 4.69 -4.38
N THR A 59 -8.73 3.64 -3.85
CA THR A 59 -8.94 2.37 -4.56
C THR A 59 -9.96 2.52 -5.69
N VAL A 60 -9.87 1.66 -6.70
CA VAL A 60 -10.71 1.79 -7.91
C VAL A 60 -12.19 1.52 -7.62
N ASN A 61 -12.54 0.50 -6.84
CA ASN A 61 -13.94 0.14 -6.63
C ASN A 61 -14.63 0.97 -5.54
N THR A 62 -13.91 1.32 -4.47
CA THR A 62 -14.52 1.93 -3.28
C THR A 62 -14.05 3.35 -3.01
N GLY A 63 -13.02 3.84 -3.71
CA GLY A 63 -12.39 5.14 -3.42
C GLY A 63 -11.70 5.18 -2.05
N ALA A 64 -11.45 4.03 -1.42
CA ALA A 64 -10.85 3.98 -0.09
C ALA A 64 -9.42 4.53 -0.10
N ILE A 65 -9.09 5.32 0.92
CA ILE A 65 -7.75 5.89 1.13
C ILE A 65 -7.14 5.17 2.32
N ASP A 66 -6.01 4.50 2.14
CA ASP A 66 -5.32 3.82 3.23
C ASP A 66 -4.87 4.82 4.33
N PRO A 67 -4.62 4.36 5.57
CA PRO A 67 -4.04 5.19 6.63
C PRO A 67 -2.58 5.55 6.33
N LEU A 68 -2.38 6.53 5.44
CA LEU A 68 -1.06 6.88 4.88
C LEU A 68 -0.05 7.33 5.95
N PRO A 69 -0.39 8.15 6.96
CA PRO A 69 0.57 8.55 8.00
C PRO A 69 1.13 7.34 8.76
N GLU A 70 0.26 6.44 9.21
CA GLU A 70 0.64 5.24 9.97
C GLU A 70 1.48 4.29 9.12
N ILE A 71 1.13 4.13 7.84
CA ILE A 71 1.91 3.32 6.90
C ILE A 71 3.29 3.95 6.64
N ALA A 72 3.38 5.28 6.52
CA ALA A 72 4.65 5.97 6.33
C ALA A 72 5.57 5.82 7.53
N ASP A 73 5.03 5.86 8.74
CA ASP A 73 5.81 5.64 9.96
C ASP A 73 6.35 4.21 10.03
N ILE A 74 5.52 3.21 9.74
CA ILE A 74 5.96 1.80 9.63
C ILE A 74 7.04 1.63 8.56
N ALA A 75 6.82 2.17 7.35
CA ALA A 75 7.78 2.06 6.25
C ALA A 75 9.13 2.68 6.64
N ARG A 76 9.12 3.85 7.28
CA ARG A 76 10.32 4.53 7.78
C ARG A 76 11.04 3.71 8.86
N GLN A 77 10.30 3.21 9.85
CA GLN A 77 10.85 2.36 10.93
C GLN A 77 11.56 1.11 10.37
N HIS A 78 11.06 0.55 9.27
CA HIS A 78 11.61 -0.65 8.66
C HIS A 78 12.57 -0.37 7.50
N ASN A 79 12.87 0.89 7.20
CA ASN A 79 13.67 1.36 6.07
C ASN A 79 13.17 0.84 4.70
N LEU A 80 11.87 0.95 4.46
CA LEU A 80 11.18 0.49 3.25
C LEU A 80 10.81 1.68 2.38
N TRP A 81 10.83 1.49 1.06
CA TRP A 81 10.25 2.45 0.12
C TRP A 81 8.74 2.50 0.27
N LEU A 82 8.16 3.70 0.40
CA LEU A 82 6.71 3.88 0.35
C LEU A 82 6.30 4.44 -1.01
N HIS A 83 5.52 3.67 -1.76
CA HIS A 83 4.79 4.16 -2.93
C HIS A 83 3.32 4.37 -2.56
N VAL A 84 2.82 5.57 -2.84
CA VAL A 84 1.39 5.87 -2.72
C VAL A 84 0.78 5.87 -4.13
N ASP A 85 -0.07 4.90 -4.43
CA ASP A 85 -0.87 4.86 -5.64
C ASP A 85 -2.03 5.86 -5.49
N GLY A 86 -1.81 7.06 -6.01
CA GLY A 86 -2.76 8.15 -6.03
C GLY A 86 -3.48 8.33 -7.35
N ALA A 87 -3.39 7.38 -8.28
CA ALA A 87 -3.88 7.56 -9.65
C ALA A 87 -5.37 7.97 -9.72
N TYR A 88 -6.16 7.52 -8.74
CA TYR A 88 -7.56 7.88 -8.61
C TYR A 88 -7.79 9.04 -7.62
N GLY A 89 -7.45 8.86 -6.34
CA GLY A 89 -7.86 9.77 -5.28
C GLY A 89 -6.94 10.96 -5.02
N ALA A 90 -5.68 10.96 -5.49
CA ALA A 90 -4.76 12.06 -5.16
C ALA A 90 -5.16 13.40 -5.80
N LEU A 91 -5.93 13.38 -6.90
CA LEU A 91 -6.45 14.61 -7.50
C LEU A 91 -7.41 15.35 -6.55
N ALA A 92 -8.04 14.66 -5.60
CA ALA A 92 -8.86 15.30 -4.58
C ALA A 92 -8.05 16.22 -3.65
N ALA A 93 -6.75 15.96 -3.47
CA ALA A 93 -5.89 16.80 -2.64
C ALA A 93 -5.60 18.18 -3.24
N ILE A 94 -5.79 18.34 -4.55
CA ILE A 94 -5.62 19.62 -5.27
C ILE A 94 -6.95 20.21 -5.74
N ALA A 95 -8.07 19.54 -5.45
CA ALA A 95 -9.39 20.07 -5.77
C ALA A 95 -9.62 21.35 -4.95
N ALA A 96 -10.40 22.29 -5.52
CA ALA A 96 -10.84 23.51 -4.85
C ALA A 96 -12.31 23.31 -4.45
N PRO A 97 -12.60 22.84 -3.22
CA PRO A 97 -13.95 22.48 -2.81
C PRO A 97 -14.90 23.69 -2.78
N ASP A 98 -14.34 24.90 -2.61
CA ASP A 98 -15.04 26.18 -2.66
C ASP A 98 -15.58 26.55 -4.05
N LYS A 99 -15.16 25.84 -5.10
CA LYS A 99 -15.60 26.06 -6.49
C LYS A 99 -16.73 25.11 -6.93
N PHE A 100 -17.23 24.27 -6.03
CA PHE A 100 -18.35 23.36 -6.24
C PHE A 100 -19.47 23.67 -5.25
#